data_AF-A0A535UVE7-F1
#
_entry.id   AF-A0A535UVE7-F1
#
_cell.length_a   1.000
_cell.length_b   1.000
_cell.length_c   1.000
_cell.angle_alpha   90.00
_cell.angle_beta   90.00
_cell.angle_gamma   90.00
#
_symmetry.space_group_name_H-M   'P 1'
#
loop_
_entity.id
_entity.type
_entity.pdbx_description
1 polymer ?
#
loop_
_entity_poly.entity_id
_entity_poly.type
_entity_poly.pdbx_seq_one_letter_code
_entity_poly.pdbx_strand_id
1 'polypeptide(L)'
;RTYEDFYAVWPNRTDNPFTAVLNNTQKYVASTTLKEPLSWSNSTLLKGDAAEAVARLKEEPGKDLVVLGSGELVQSLMRHNLVDA
;
A
#
# COMPACT_ATOMS: atom_id res chain seq x y z
N ARG A 1 10.45 0.59 4.11
CA ARG A 1 10.33 0.36 5.56
C ARG A 1 8.92 -0.07 5.99
N THR A 2 7.87 0.75 5.94
CA THR A 2 6.51 0.32 6.39
C THR A 2 6.03 -1.02 5.81
N TYR A 3 6.25 -1.26 4.51
CA TYR A 3 5.93 -2.57 3.90
C TYR A 3 6.70 -3.73 4.52
N GLU A 4 7.99 -3.56 4.80
CA GLU A 4 8.85 -4.60 5.37
C GLU A 4 8.45 -4.93 6.81
N ASP A 5 8.10 -3.91 7.61
CA ASP A 5 7.59 -4.08 8.97
C ASP A 5 6.25 -4.84 8.98
N PHE A 6 5.33 -4.49 8.08
CA PHE A 6 4.07 -5.22 7.94
C PHE A 6 4.29 -6.65 7.44
N TYR A 7 5.17 -6.83 6.45
CA TYR A 7 5.51 -8.14 5.91
C TYR A 7 6.25 -9.03 6.92
N ALA A 8 6.99 -8.48 7.88
CA ALA A 8 7.62 -9.28 8.92
C ALA A 8 6.60 -9.87 9.91
N VAL A 9 5.41 -9.25 10.06
CA VAL A 9 4.45 -9.58 11.12
C VAL A 9 3.20 -10.26 10.60
N TRP A 10 2.62 -9.79 9.50
CA TRP A 10 1.29 -10.21 9.05
C TRP A 10 1.23 -11.51 8.23
N PRO A 11 2.06 -11.73 7.19
CA PRO A 11 1.85 -12.85 6.25
C PRO A 11 1.92 -14.23 6.93
N ASN A 12 2.68 -14.36 8.02
CA ASN A 12 2.80 -15.62 8.78
C ASN A 12 1.86 -15.71 10.00
N ARG A 13 1.06 -14.67 10.30
CA ARG A 13 0.13 -14.70 11.43
C ARG A 13 -1.13 -15.49 11.06
N THR A 14 -1.20 -16.75 11.46
CA THR A 14 -2.40 -17.59 11.26
C THR A 14 -3.47 -17.41 12.34
N ASP A 15 -3.11 -16.81 13.47
CA ASP A 15 -4.00 -16.65 14.65
C ASP A 15 -4.98 -15.48 14.52
N ASN A 16 -4.93 -14.71 13.43
CA ASN A 16 -5.75 -13.50 13.27
C ASN A 16 -6.52 -13.50 11.93
N PRO A 17 -7.86 -13.38 11.94
CA PRO A 17 -8.66 -13.32 10.71
C PRO A 17 -8.28 -12.12 9.81
N PHE A 18 -7.69 -11.05 10.37
CA PHE A 18 -7.18 -9.92 9.60
C PHE A 18 -6.08 -10.33 8.62
N THR A 19 -5.29 -11.37 8.91
CA THR A 19 -4.23 -11.84 7.99
C THR A 19 -4.82 -12.37 6.70
N ALA A 20 -5.93 -13.11 6.75
CA ALA A 20 -6.59 -13.64 5.56
C ALA A 20 -7.18 -12.52 4.70
N VAL A 21 -7.75 -11.49 5.34
CA VAL A 21 -8.26 -10.28 4.67
C VAL A 21 -7.12 -9.52 4.01
N LEU A 22 -6.04 -9.23 4.75
CA LEU A 22 -4.86 -8.56 4.21
C LEU A 22 -4.27 -9.37 3.05
N ASN A 23 -4.08 -10.68 3.20
CA ASN A 23 -3.53 -11.53 2.14
C ASN A 23 -4.40 -11.55 0.88
N ASN A 24 -5.74 -11.50 0.99
CA ASN A 24 -6.65 -11.44 -0.16
C ASN A 24 -6.86 -10.03 -0.74
N THR A 25 -6.46 -8.98 -0.01
CA THR A 25 -6.67 -7.61 -0.47
C THR A 25 -5.53 -7.17 -1.38
N GLN A 26 -5.87 -6.48 -2.46
CA GLN A 26 -4.93 -5.84 -3.36
C GLN A 26 -4.20 -4.71 -2.61
N LYS A 27 -2.87 -4.80 -2.55
CA LYS A 27 -2.00 -3.84 -1.87
C LYS A 27 -1.16 -3.11 -2.91
N TYR A 28 -1.07 -1.81 -2.76
CA TYR A 28 -0.19 -0.99 -3.58
C TYR A 28 0.95 -0.48 -2.70
N VAL A 29 2.18 -0.80 -3.11
CA VAL A 29 3.39 -0.48 -2.34
C VAL A 29 4.15 0.59 -3.09
N ALA A 30 4.13 1.83 -2.59
CA ALA A 30 4.99 2.89 -3.09
C ALA A 30 6.38 2.76 -2.44
N SER A 31 7.39 2.47 -3.24
CA SER A 31 8.77 2.44 -2.78
C SER A 31 9.74 2.72 -3.92
N THR A 32 10.75 3.53 -3.63
CA THR A 32 11.83 3.86 -4.56
C THR A 32 12.98 2.87 -4.52
N THR A 33 13.04 2.01 -3.49
CA THR A 33 14.14 1.06 -3.26
C THR A 33 13.73 -0.40 -3.45
N LEU A 34 12.45 -0.74 -3.31
CA LEU A 34 11.95 -2.09 -3.52
C LEU A 34 11.89 -2.42 -5.02
N LYS A 35 12.04 -3.70 -5.35
CA LYS A 35 11.93 -4.23 -6.71
C LYS A 35 10.92 -5.36 -6.74
N GLU A 36 10.23 -5.49 -7.87
CA GLU A 36 9.34 -6.62 -8.13
C GLU A 36 10.15 -7.89 -8.45
N PRO A 37 9.63 -9.09 -8.12
CA PRO A 37 8.35 -9.35 -7.46
C PRO A 37 8.40 -9.09 -5.95
N LEU A 38 7.31 -8.55 -5.41
CA LEU A 38 7.14 -8.39 -3.97
C LEU A 38 6.84 -9.74 -3.31
N SER A 39 7.43 -9.99 -2.13
CA SER A 39 7.26 -11.26 -1.42
C SER A 39 5.86 -11.47 -0.83
N TRP A 40 5.07 -10.41 -0.65
CA TRP A 40 3.70 -10.50 -0.12
C TRP A 40 2.68 -10.66 -1.25
N SER A 41 1.86 -11.70 -1.18
CA SER A 41 0.77 -11.94 -2.13
C SER A 41 -0.19 -10.75 -2.27
N ASN A 42 -0.71 -10.57 -3.50
CA ASN A 42 -1.58 -9.45 -3.88
C ASN A 42 -0.93 -8.09 -3.58
N SER A 43 0.38 -7.95 -3.84
CA SER A 43 1.08 -6.68 -3.72
C SER A 43 1.64 -6.26 -5.06
N THR A 44 1.32 -5.03 -5.45
CA THR A 44 1.82 -4.39 -6.67
C THR A 44 2.72 -3.24 -6.26
N LEU A 45 3.95 -3.22 -6.80
CA LEU A 45 4.85 -2.10 -6.59
C LEU A 45 4.40 -0.93 -7.47
N LEU A 46 4.11 0.22 -6.86
CA LEU A 46 3.88 1.45 -7.58
C LEU A 46 5.23 2.02 -8.01
N LYS A 47 5.42 2.17 -9.32
CA LYS A 47 6.62 2.78 -9.90
C LYS A 47 6.39 4.26 -10.15
N GLY A 48 7.39 5.07 -9.82
CA GLY A 48 7.34 6.52 -10.02
C GLY A 48 6.81 7.27 -8.82
N ASP A 49 6.18 8.42 -9.08
CA ASP A 49 5.63 9.27 -8.02
C ASP A 49 4.39 8.62 -7.39
N ALA A 50 4.40 8.52 -6.06
CA ALA A 50 3.34 7.84 -5.33
C ALA A 50 2.02 8.62 -5.36
N ALA A 51 2.05 9.95 -5.48
CA ALA A 51 0.86 10.76 -5.59
C ALA A 51 0.21 10.59 -6.97
N GLU A 52 0.98 10.56 -8.06
CA GLU A 52 0.43 10.24 -9.38
C GLU A 52 -0.21 8.85 -9.42
N ALA A 53 0.45 7.84 -8.83
CA ALA A 53 -0.08 6.49 -8.79
C ALA A 53 -1.38 6.41 -7.99
N VAL A 54 -1.45 7.07 -6.83
CA VAL A 54 -2.68 7.11 -6.02
C VAL A 54 -3.78 7.92 -6.71
N ALA A 55 -3.45 9.01 -7.39
CA ALA A 55 -4.42 9.78 -8.16
C ALA A 55 -5.09 8.92 -9.24
N ARG A 56 -4.31 8.15 -10.00
CA ARG A 56 -4.84 7.20 -10.99
C ARG A 56 -5.71 6.12 -10.36
N LEU A 57 -5.29 5.57 -9.22
CA LEU A 57 -6.09 4.57 -8.50
C LEU A 57 -7.41 5.16 -7.97
N LYS A 58 -7.42 6.44 -7.58
CA LYS A 58 -8.64 7.16 -7.19
C LYS A 58 -9.63 7.33 -8.35
N GLU A 59 -9.14 7.40 -9.58
CA GLU A 59 -9.97 7.49 -10.79
C GLU A 59 -10.56 6.12 -11.19
N GLU A 60 -9.98 5.01 -10.73
CA GLU A 60 -10.51 3.69 -11.02
C GLU A 60 -11.78 3.39 -10.20
N PRO A 61 -12.85 2.86 -10.84
CA PRO A 61 -14.06 2.51 -10.13
C PRO A 61 -13.83 1.26 -9.28
N GLY A 62 -13.67 1.45 -7.96
CA GLY A 62 -13.59 0.31 -7.06
C GLY A 62 -12.96 0.61 -5.71
N LYS A 63 -13.81 0.95 -4.74
CA LYS A 63 -13.56 0.96 -3.28
C LYS A 63 -12.60 2.04 -2.76
N ASP A 64 -12.75 2.34 -1.48
CA ASP A 64 -11.88 3.23 -0.72
C ASP A 64 -10.43 2.73 -0.67
N LEU A 65 -9.50 3.65 -0.89
CA LEU A 65 -8.07 3.40 -0.77
C LEU A 65 -7.63 3.71 0.67
N VAL A 66 -7.16 2.68 1.38
CA VAL A 66 -6.63 2.84 2.74
C VAL A 66 -5.10 2.95 2.67
N VAL A 67 -4.56 4.08 3.10
CA VAL A 67 -3.12 4.29 3.20
C VAL A 67 -2.64 3.80 4.56
N LEU A 68 -1.95 2.66 4.58
CA LEU A 68 -1.38 2.06 5.80
C LEU A 68 -0.05 2.70 6.24
N GLY A 69 0.46 3.68 5.48
CA GLY A 69 1.76 4.35 5.65
C GLY A 69 2.64 4.22 4.41
N SER A 70 3.85 4.78 4.31
CA SER A 70 4.70 5.50 5.27
C SER A 70 4.20 6.92 5.62
N GLY A 71 4.62 7.48 6.75
CA GLY A 71 4.40 8.90 7.05
C GLY A 71 4.89 9.84 5.94
N GLU A 72 5.95 9.46 5.22
CA GLU A 72 6.40 10.19 4.02
C GLU A 72 5.43 10.04 2.84
N LEU A 73 4.82 8.85 2.66
CA LEU A 73 3.80 8.64 1.65
C LEU A 73 2.57 9.49 1.95
N VAL A 74 2.10 9.46 3.20
CA VAL A 74 0.97 10.29 3.67
C VAL A 74 1.28 11.77 3.49
N GLN A 75 2.48 12.23 3.86
CA GLN A 75 2.89 13.62 3.62
C GLN A 75 2.90 13.97 2.12
N SER A 76 3.35 13.06 1.26
CA SER A 76 3.31 13.30 -0.19
C SER A 76 1.87 13.41 -0.68
N LEU A 77 1.00 12.48 -0.30
CA LEU A 77 -0.42 12.51 -0.67
C LEU A 77 -1.13 13.75 -0.15
N MET A 78 -0.82 14.18 1.07
CA MET A 78 -1.33 15.42 1.66
C MET A 78 -0.89 16.65 0.87
N ARG A 79 0.38 16.73 0.45
CA ARG A 79 0.88 17.83 -0.40
C ARG A 79 0.13 17.91 -1.74
N HIS A 80 -0.35 16.78 -2.24
CA HIS A 80 -1.11 16.69 -3.48
C HIS A 80 -2.63 16.77 -3.27
N ASN A 81 -3.13 17.09 -2.06
CA ASN A 81 -4.56 17.11 -1.70
C ASN A 81 -5.30 15.80 -2.05
N LEU A 82 -4.60 14.66 -1.98
CA LEU A 82 -5.17 13.34 -2.29
C LEU A 82 -5.74 12.62 -1.06
N VAL A 83 -5.54 13.19 0.14
CA VAL A 83 -6.08 12.66 1.41
C VAL A 83 -7.35 13.43 1.76
N ASP A 84 -8.47 12.71 1.81
CA ASP A 84 -9.72 13.24 2.36
C ASP A 84 -9.64 13.18 3.90
N ALA A 85 -10.08 14.26 4.56
CA ALA A 85 -10.06 14.40 6.03
C ALA A 85 -11.25 13.73 6.71
#